data_AF-A0A6J4SQX1-F1
#
_entry.id   AF-A0A6J4SQX1-F1
#
_cell.length_a   1.000
_cell.length_b   1.000
_cell.length_c   1.000
_cell.angle_alpha   90.00
_cell.angle_beta   90.00
_cell.angle_gamma   90.00
#
_symmetry.space_group_name_H-M   'P 1'
#
loop_
_entity.id
_entity.type
_entity.pdbx_description
1 polymer ?
#
loop_
_entity_poly.entity_id
_entity_poly.type
_entity_poly.pdbx_seq_one_letter_code
_entity_poly.pdbx_strand_id
1 'polypeptide(L)' 'MAKSATIEPKKKCCRDKPRCKRCPVVCKRLAKQGLAEKTADGTFVLSVTVKKKHLRAARGA' A
#
# COMPACT_ATOMS: atom_id res chain seq x y z
N MET A 1 9.89 -16.79 7.54
CA MET A 1 8.56 -16.80 6.88
C MET A 1 8.36 -15.48 6.16
N ALA A 2 8.37 -15.51 4.84
CA ALA A 2 8.23 -14.32 4.01
C ALA A 2 6.76 -13.87 4.00
N LYS A 3 6.40 -12.90 4.85
CA LYS A 3 5.06 -12.29 4.91
C LYS A 3 4.80 -11.37 3.71
N SER A 4 4.38 -11.93 2.58
CA SER A 4 3.69 -11.16 1.54
C SER A 4 2.24 -10.97 1.95
N ALA A 5 1.71 -9.76 1.81
CA ALA A 5 0.34 -9.45 2.22
C ALA A 5 -0.42 -8.91 1.01
N THR A 6 -1.38 -9.68 0.53
CA THR A 6 -2.34 -9.22 -0.48
C THR A 6 -3.29 -8.23 0.17
N ILE A 7 -3.37 -7.01 -0.37
CA ILE A 7 -4.25 -5.97 0.14
C ILE A 7 -5.15 -5.49 -0.98
N GLU A 8 -6.45 -5.60 -0.75
CA GLU A 8 -7.43 -4.96 -1.60
C GLU A 8 -7.51 -3.45 -1.27
N PRO A 9 -7.23 -2.57 -2.24
CA PRO A 9 -7.36 -1.14 -2.05
C PRO A 9 -8.84 -0.75 -1.93
N LYS A 10 -9.13 0.30 -1.15
CA LYS A 10 -10.45 0.91 -1.15
C LYS A 10 -10.75 1.51 -2.54
N LYS A 11 -12.02 1.49 -2.94
CA LYS A 11 -12.51 2.16 -4.16
C LYS A 11 -12.22 3.67 -4.16
N LYS A 12 -12.28 4.33 -3.01
CA LYS A 12 -12.03 5.78 -2.85
C LYS A 12 -10.93 6.07 -1.82
N CYS A 13 -10.24 7.20 -2.02
CA CYS A 13 -9.28 7.72 -1.04
C CYS A 13 -9.99 8.00 0.29
N CYS A 14 -9.40 7.53 1.39
CA CYS A 14 -10.01 7.65 2.72
C CYS A 14 -9.99 9.09 3.28
N ARG A 15 -9.18 9.99 2.71
CA ARG A 15 -9.01 11.41 3.13
C ARG A 15 -8.57 11.63 4.59
N ASP A 16 -8.49 10.58 5.41
CA ASP A 16 -7.90 10.61 6.74
C ASP A 16 -6.43 11.06 6.74
N LYS A 17 -6.02 11.74 7.80
CA LYS A 17 -4.63 12.07 8.13
C LYS A 17 -4.28 11.42 9.48
N PRO A 18 -3.40 10.39 9.52
CA PRO A 18 -2.70 9.76 8.40
C PRO A 18 -3.58 8.78 7.61
N ARG A 19 -3.34 8.63 6.31
CA ARG A 19 -4.16 7.76 5.43
C ARG A 19 -4.13 6.30 5.89
N CYS A 20 -5.18 5.53 5.61
CA CYS A 20 -5.23 4.11 5.95
C CYS A 20 -4.33 3.25 5.02
N LYS A 21 -3.88 2.09 5.52
CA LYS A 21 -3.04 1.12 4.78
C LYS A 21 -3.67 0.56 3.50
N ARG A 22 -5.01 0.61 3.39
CA ARG A 22 -5.79 0.19 2.21
C ARG A 22 -6.14 1.35 1.27
N CYS A 23 -5.62 2.55 1.51
CA CYS A 23 -5.96 3.70 0.69
C CYS A 23 -5.32 3.55 -0.70
N PRO A 24 -6.06 3.75 -1.80
CA PRO A 24 -5.52 3.60 -3.15
C PRO A 24 -4.31 4.51 -3.42
N VAL A 25 -4.23 5.66 -2.75
CA VAL A 25 -3.07 6.55 -2.82
C VAL A 25 -1.84 5.94 -2.15
N VAL A 26 -2.02 5.30 -0.99
CA VAL A 26 -0.92 4.64 -0.25
C VAL A 26 -0.40 3.45 -1.04
N CYS A 27 -1.29 2.63 -1.59
CA CYS A 27 -0.93 1.52 -2.48
C CYS A 27 -0.19 2.00 -3.73
N LYS A 28 -0.68 3.07 -4.40
CA LYS A 28 0.05 3.69 -5.53
C LYS A 28 1.43 4.21 -5.16
N ARG A 29 1.59 4.82 -3.97
CA ARG A 29 2.89 5.31 -3.49
C ARG A 29 3.86 4.17 -3.21
N LEU A 30 3.40 3.09 -2.59
CA LEU A 30 4.20 1.89 -2.35
C LEU A 30 4.59 1.20 -3.67
N ALA A 31 3.67 1.17 -4.65
CA ALA A 31 3.96 0.64 -5.98
C ALA A 31 5.01 1.47 -6.72
N LYS A 32 4.93 2.81 -6.66
CA LYS A 32 5.97 3.70 -7.19
C LYS A 32 7.35 3.51 -6.54
N GLN A 33 7.38 3.00 -5.31
CA GLN A 33 8.62 2.69 -4.59
C GLN A 33 9.13 1.26 -4.88
N GLY A 34 8.47 0.50 -5.76
CA GLY A 34 8.82 -0.90 -6.03
C GLY A 34 8.52 -1.86 -4.88
N LEU A 35 7.70 -1.43 -3.91
CA LEU A 35 7.39 -2.21 -2.70
C LEU A 35 6.01 -2.90 -2.78
N ALA A 36 5.25 -2.62 -3.83
CA ALA A 36 3.96 -3.24 -4.08
C ALA A 36 3.78 -3.48 -5.58
N GLU A 37 3.22 -4.63 -5.93
CA GLU A 37 2.85 -4.95 -7.31
C GLU A 37 1.34 -4.82 -7.45
N LYS A 38 0.90 -4.26 -8.57
CA LYS A 38 -0.52 -4.15 -8.91
C LYS A 38 -0.89 -5.34 -9.79
N THR A 39 -1.82 -6.16 -9.32
CA THR A 39 -2.34 -7.31 -10.07
C THR A 39 -3.41 -6.86 -11.06
N ALA A 40 -3.67 -7.68 -12.09
CA ALA A 40 -4.69 -7.44 -13.12
C ALA A 40 -6.09 -7.23 -12.52
N ASP A 41 -6.40 -7.87 -11.40
CA ASP A 41 -7.68 -7.75 -10.67
C ASP A 41 -7.86 -6.41 -9.92
N GLY A 42 -6.87 -5.51 -10.01
CA GLY A 42 -6.89 -4.22 -9.29
C GLY A 42 -6.51 -4.31 -7.81
N THR A 43 -6.11 -5.49 -7.35
CA THR A 43 -5.52 -5.72 -6.03
C THR A 43 -4.05 -5.31 -6.00
N PHE A 44 -3.54 -4.95 -4.82
CA PHE A 44 -2.12 -4.65 -4.62
C PHE A 44 -1.51 -5.72 -3.72
N VAL A 45 -0.50 -6.41 -4.22
CA VAL A 45 0.29 -7.34 -3.42
C VAL A 45 1.43 -6.54 -2.79
N LEU A 46 1.42 -6.41 -1.46
CA LEU A 46 2.56 -5.83 -0.76
C LEU A 46 3.68 -6.85 -0.69
N SER A 47 4.87 -6.43 -1.12
CA SER A 47 6.08 -7.22 -0.98
C SER A 47 6.46 -7.36 0.50
N VAL A 48 7.10 -8.47 0.82
CA VAL A 48 7.59 -8.86 2.15
C VAL A 48 8.52 -7.81 2.75
N THR A 49 9.15 -7.01 1.89
CA THR A 49 10.13 -5.98 2.22
C THR A 49 9.49 -4.70 2.79
N VAL A 50 8.17 -4.59 2.85
CA VAL A 50 7.46 -3.41 3.35
C VAL A 50 7.67 -3.25 4.87
N LYS A 51 8.72 -2.50 5.24
CA LYS A 51 8.98 -2.07 6.62
C LYS A 51 8.06 -0.93 7.05
N LYS A 52 7.87 -0.77 8.37
CA LYS A 52 7.04 0.30 9.00
C LYS A 52 7.39 1.71 8.53
N LYS A 53 8.67 1.97 8.17
CA LYS A 53 9.14 3.24 7.60
C LYS A 53 8.49 3.59 6.26
N HIS A 54 8.33 2.61 5.38
CA HIS A 54 7.71 2.81 4.06
C HIS A 54 6.21 3.06 4.18
N LEU A 55 5.55 2.36 5.11
CA LEU A 55 4.14 2.60 5.42
C LEU A 55 3.92 4.01 6.01
N ARG A 56 4.80 4.48 6.90
CA ARG A 56 4.72 5.86 7.42
C ARG A 56 4.88 6.90 6.32
N ALA A 57 5.89 6.76 5.47
CA ALA A 57 6.11 7.67 4.33
C ALA A 57 4.93 7.67 3.35
N ALA A 58 4.39 6.49 3.03
CA ALA A 58 3.30 6.36 2.06
C ALA A 58 1.96 6.91 2.58
N ARG A 59 1.66 6.76 3.89
CA ARG A 59 0.43 7.27 4.51
C ARG A 59 0.34 8.80 4.49
N GLY A 60 1.50 9.47 4.36
CA GLY A 60 1.61 10.91 4.56
C GLY A 60 1.44 11.19 6.04
N ALA A 61 2.51 11.70 6.66
CA ALA A 61 2.40 12.37 7.96
C ALA A 61 1.32 13.45 7.86
#